data_AF-A0A8H3LR78-F1
#
_entry.id   AF-A0A8H3LR78-F1
#
_cell.length_a   1.000
_cell.length_b   1.000
_cell.length_c   1.000
_cell.angle_alpha   90.00
_cell.angle_beta   90.00
_cell.angle_gamma   90.00
#
_symmetry.space_group_name_H-M   'P 1'
#
loop_
_entity.id
_entity.type
_entity.pdbx_description
1 polymer ?
#
loop_
_entity_poly.entity_id
_entity_poly.type
_entity_poly.pdbx_seq_one_letter_code
_entity_poly.pdbx_strand_id
1 'polypeptide(L)' 'MPAKLTIICYVHNSIEHLTQEFTVKEIIDIVRTDDDDLTKIIYIYLKIKAFIPSDRSIESKIEDFELIKSSW' A
#
# COMPACT_ATOMS: atom_id res chain seq x y z
N MET A 1 18.62 -5.13 -19.93
CA MET A 1 18.38 -3.84 -19.24
C MET A 1 17.31 -4.09 -18.19
N PRO A 2 17.46 -3.62 -16.93
CA PRO A 2 16.38 -3.72 -15.96
C PRO A 2 15.22 -2.86 -16.45
N ALA A 3 14.06 -3.47 -16.67
CA ALA A 3 12.85 -2.75 -17.03
C ALA A 3 12.44 -1.86 -15.86
N LYS A 4 12.29 -0.56 -16.12
CA LYS A 4 11.87 0.40 -15.10
C LYS A 4 10.36 0.32 -14.95
N LEU A 5 9.91 -0.57 -14.07
CA LEU A 5 8.50 -0.72 -13.73
C LEU A 5 8.01 0.59 -13.09
N THR A 6 7.15 1.31 -13.81
CA THR A 6 6.47 2.49 -13.28
C THR A 6 5.15 2.03 -12.72
N ILE A 7 4.98 2.18 -11.41
CA ILE A 7 3.80 1.75 -10.69
C ILE A 7 3.09 3.00 -10.19
N ILE A 8 1.82 3.17 -10.58
CA ILE A 8 0.99 4.29 -10.10
C ILE A 8 0.05 3.74 -9.03
N CYS A 9 0.18 4.23 -7.80
CA CYS A 9 -0.72 3.90 -6.70
C CYS A 9 -1.76 5.01 -6.51
N TYR A 10 -3.04 4.67 -6.61
CA TYR A 10 -4.15 5.56 -6.33
C TYR A 10 -4.80 5.17 -5.01
N VAL A 11 -4.89 6.12 -4.06
CA VAL A 11 -5.69 5.91 -2.85
C VAL A 11 -7.16 5.98 -3.23
N HIS A 12 -7.83 4.83 -3.19
CA HIS A 12 -9.26 4.72 -3.50
C HIS A 12 -10.13 5.12 -2.32
N ASN A 13 -9.77 4.65 -1.12
CA ASN A 13 -10.47 4.98 0.10
C ASN A 13 -9.50 4.95 1.29
N SER A 14 -9.74 5.79 2.29
CA SER A 14 -9.03 5.74 3.57
C SER A 14 -9.99 6.00 4.71
N ILE A 15 -9.97 5.13 5.71
CA ILE A 15 -10.72 5.29 6.96
C ILE A 15 -9.71 5.41 8.09
N GLU A 16 -9.95 6.37 8.99
CA GLU A 16 -9.10 6.60 10.15
C GLU A 16 -9.86 6.29 11.44
N HIS A 17 -9.21 5.56 12.33
CA HIS A 17 -9.71 5.24 13.66
C HIS A 17 -8.71 5.73 14.70
N LEU A 18 -9.16 6.65 15.55
CA LEU A 18 -8.37 7.17 16.66
C LEU A 18 -8.52 6.23 17.86
N THR A 19 -7.39 5.73 18.35
CA THR A 19 -7.30 5.02 19.63
C THR A 19 -6.42 5.82 20.58
N GLN A 20 -6.34 5.40 21.84
CA GLN A 20 -5.51 6.08 22.84
C GLN A 20 -4.01 6.08 22.45
N GLU A 21 -3.52 4.96 21.91
CA GLU A 21 -2.09 4.74 21.67
C GLU A 21 -1.70 4.93 20.19
N PHE A 22 -2.63 4.71 19.27
CA PHE A 22 -2.38 4.78 17.83
C PHE A 22 -3.53 5.46 17.06
N THR A 23 -3.19 6.08 15.94
CA THR A 23 -4.12 6.31 14.84
C THR A 23 -4.00 5.14 13.88
N VAL A 24 -5.09 4.39 13.70
CA VAL A 24 -5.14 3.29 12.74
C VAL A 24 -5.73 3.82 11.44
N LYS A 25 -4.98 3.74 10.33
CA LYS A 25 -5.48 4.06 8.99
C LYS A 25 -5.68 2.78 8.20
N GLU A 26 -6.90 2.52 7.77
CA GLU A 26 -7.22 1.49 6.80
C GLU A 26 -7.34 2.14 5.42
N ILE A 27 -6.48 1.75 4.48
CA ILE A 27 -6.36 2.37 3.17
C ILE A 27 -6.62 1.28 2.12
N ILE A 28 -7.45 1.61 1.14
CA ILE A 28 -7.64 0.80 -0.06
C ILE A 28 -6.92 1.53 -1.18
N ASP A 29 -5.86 0.92 -1.71
CA ASP A 29 -5.09 1.45 -2.82
C ASP A 29 -5.35 0.61 -4.07
N ILE A 30 -5.41 1.28 -5.22
CA ILE A 30 -5.47 0.67 -6.54
C ILE A 30 -4.14 0.96 -7.20
N VAL A 31 -3.39 -0.10 -7.46
CA VAL A 31 -2.10 -0.03 -8.09
C VAL A 31 -2.24 -0.41 -9.55
N ARG A 32 -1.88 0.51 -10.44
CA ARG A 32 -1.76 0.25 -11.87
C ARG A 32 -0.30 -0.02 -12.20
N THR A 33 -0.04 -1.19 -12.77
CA THR A 33 1.27 -1.51 -13.36
C THR A 33 1.20 -1.23 -14.86
N ASP A 34 2.01 -0.29 -15.36
CA ASP A 34 2.29 -0.20 -16.80
C ASP A 34 3.37 -1.23 -17.12
N ASP A 35 2.94 -2.36 -17.69
CA ASP A 35 3.81 -3.19 -18.51
C ASP A 35 3.85 -2.55 -19.91
N ASP A 36 4.98 -2.63 -20.62
CA ASP A 36 5.12 -2.06 -21.98
C ASP A 36 4.10 -2.70 -22.96
N ASP A 37 3.55 -3.86 -22.59
CA ASP A 37 2.42 -4.51 -23.23
C ASP A 37 1.09 -3.90 -22.74
N LEU A 38 0.63 -2.85 -23.43
CA LEU A 38 -0.63 -2.11 -23.20
C LEU A 38 -1.89 -3.00 -23.10
N THR A 39 -1.79 -4.27 -23.49
CA THR A 39 -2.86 -5.27 -23.42
C THR A 39 -3.03 -5.89 -22.02
N LYS A 40 -2.08 -5.68 -21.10
CA LYS A 40 -2.09 -6.26 -19.74
C LYS A 40 -1.97 -5.20 -18.66
N ILE A 41 -2.87 -4.23 -18.68
CA ILE A 41 -3.03 -3.34 -17.51
C ILE A 41 -3.59 -4.19 -16.36
N ILE A 42 -2.74 -4.47 -15.36
CA ILE A 42 -3.15 -5.14 -14.12
C ILE A 42 -3.48 -4.06 -13.09
N TYR A 43 -4.70 -4.12 -12.57
CA TYR A 43 -5.12 -3.35 -11.41
C TYR A 43 -5.01 -4.23 -10.16
N ILE A 44 -4.12 -3.88 -9.25
CA ILE A 44 -3.94 -4.58 -7.99
C ILE A 44 -4.66 -3.78 -6.90
N TYR A 45 -5.62 -4.40 -6.23
CA TYR A 45 -6.29 -3.82 -5.08
C TYR A 45 -5.51 -4.20 -3.82
N LEU A 46 -4.95 -3.21 -3.15
CA LEU A 46 -4.24 -3.38 -1.88
C LEU A 46 -5.13 -2.89 -0.74
N LYS A 47 -5.28 -3.72 0.29
CA LYS A 47 -5.84 -3.30 1.58
C LYS A 47 -4.69 -3.13 2.56
N ILE A 48 -4.39 -1.88 2.89
CA ILE A 48 -3.30 -1.48 3.77
C ILE A 48 -3.88 -1.12 5.13
N LYS A 49 -3.22 -1.54 6.22
CA LYS A 49 -3.55 -1.12 7.57
C LYS A 49 -2.30 -0.55 8.23
N ALA A 50 -2.27 0.76 8.43
CA ALA A 50 -1.16 1.47 9.04
C ALA A 50 -1.50 1.82 10.50
N PHE A 51 -0.53 1.63 11.39
CA PHE A 51 -0.62 1.99 12.80
C PHE A 51 0.36 3.14 13.04
N ILE A 52 -0.17 4.34 13.26
CA ILE A 52 0.61 5.54 13.48
C ILE A 52 0.60 5.82 14.99
N PRO A 53 1.73 5.70 15.70
CA PRO A 53 1.78 5.98 17.13
C PRO A 53 1.26 7.40 17.43
N SER A 54 0.46 7.53 18.48
CA SER A 54 0.02 8.83 19.00
C SER A 54 1.20 9.62 19.58
N ASP A 55 2.17 8.91 20.17
CA ASP A 55 3.45 9.47 20.60
C ASP A 55 4.40 9.58 19.40
N ARG A 56 4.66 10.81 18.97
CA ARG A 56 5.52 11.12 17.83
C ARG A 56 7.01 10.91 18.09
N SER A 57 7.41 10.60 19.33
CA SER A 57 8.78 10.16 19.64
C SER A 57 9.03 8.71 19.23
N ILE A 58 7.97 7.93 19.03
CA ILE A 58 8.04 6.56 18.53
C ILE A 58 8.16 6.63 17.00
N GLU A 59 9.32 6.25 16.49
CA GLU A 59 9.57 6.22 15.05
C GLU A 59 8.66 5.18 14.38
N SER A 60 7.97 5.58 13.31
CA SER A 60 7.15 4.66 12.52
C SER A 60 8.08 3.70 11.77
N LYS A 61 8.17 2.45 12.24
CA LYS A 61 8.91 1.40 11.54
C LYS A 61 8.07 0.83 10.41
N ILE A 62 8.48 1.11 9.17
CA ILE A 62 8.03 0.34 8.00
C ILE A 62 9.08 -0.75 7.83
N GLU A 63 8.77 -1.95 8.32
CA GLU A 63 9.63 -3.12 8.10
C GLU A 63 9.49 -3.63 6.65
N ASP A 64 10.55 -4.26 6.13
CA ASP A 64 10.49 -4.93 4.84
C ASP A 64 9.40 -6.00 4.88
N PHE A 65 8.46 -5.96 3.92
CA PHE A 65 7.38 -6.94 3.83
C PHE A 65 7.63 -7.91 2.66
N GLU A 66 7.34 -9.19 2.89
CA GLU A 66 7.40 -10.19 1.82
C GLU A 66 6.14 -10.09 0.94
N LEU A 67 6.34 -9.97 -0.37
CA LEU A 67 5.27 -10.04 -1.36
C LEU A 67 4.74 -11.47 -1.46
N ILE A 68 3.69 -11.78 -0.71
CA ILE A 68 2.97 -13.05 -0.85
C ILE A 68 2.13 -12.97 -2.13
N LYS A 69 2.62 -13.56 -3.22
CA LYS A 69 1.82 -13.81 -4.42
C LYS A 69 0.81 -14.91 -4.10
N SER A 70 -0.45 -14.53 -3.89
CA SER A 70 -1.55 -15.51 -3.83
C SER A 70 -2.01 -15.80 -5.26
N SER A 71 -1.83 -17.06 -5.68
CA SER A 71 -2.48 -17.64 -6.86
C SER A 71 -3.83 -18.21 -6.41
N TRP A 72 -4.92 -17.61 -6.89
CA TRP A 72 -6.26 -18.20 -6.84
C TRP A 72 -6.42 -19.22 -7.96
#